data_AF-A0A9D8AMJ4-F1
#
_entry.id   AF-A0A9D8AMJ4-F1
#
_cell.length_a   1.000
_cell.length_b   1.000
_cell.length_c   1.000
_cell.angle_alpha   90.00
_cell.angle_beta   90.00
_cell.angle_gamma   90.00
#
_symmetry.space_group_name_H-M   'P 1'
#
loop_
_entity.id
_entity.type
_entity.pdbx_description
1 polymer ?
#
loop_
_entity_poly.entity_id
_entity_poly.type
_entity_poly.pdbx_seq_one_letter_code
_entity_poly.pdbx_strand_id
1 'polypeptide(L)'
;MQEGETNSFSLPPEKAYSIYNKELVFAFYIDNIKKITPKVGERYDLKLKNGNTLSMKVIKVENQKVIVDGNHDLAGKEIIYDIQLVKILN
;
A
#
# COMPACT_ATOMS: atom_id res chain seq x y z
N MET A 1 -18.17 -5.78 22.11
CA MET A 1 -18.68 -6.90 21.30
C MET A 1 -18.58 -8.17 22.12
N GLN A 2 -19.56 -9.07 21.97
CA GLN A 2 -19.57 -10.43 22.52
C GLN A 2 -19.17 -11.45 21.44
N GLU A 3 -18.71 -12.63 21.84
CA GLU A 3 -18.40 -13.70 20.87
C GLU A 3 -19.60 -14.01 19.98
N GLY A 4 -19.36 -14.14 18.68
CA GLY A 4 -20.37 -14.33 17.64
C GLY A 4 -20.98 -13.03 17.08
N GLU A 5 -20.83 -11.90 17.77
CA GLU A 5 -21.43 -10.62 17.37
C GLU A 5 -20.78 -10.08 16.08
N THR A 6 -21.61 -9.62 15.15
CA THR A 6 -21.19 -8.86 13.96
C THR A 6 -21.39 -7.38 14.17
N ASN A 7 -20.45 -6.55 13.72
CA ASN A 7 -20.58 -5.10 13.77
C ASN A 7 -20.00 -4.47 12.50
N SER A 8 -20.56 -3.33 12.11
CA SER A 8 -20.14 -2.56 10.95
C SER A 8 -19.78 -1.14 11.38
N PHE A 9 -18.61 -0.66 10.97
CA PHE A 9 -18.19 0.72 11.25
C PHE A 9 -17.28 1.25 10.14
N SER A 10 -17.26 2.56 9.94
CA SER A 10 -16.31 3.21 9.04
C SER A 10 -15.12 3.79 9.80
N LEU A 11 -13.95 3.75 9.18
CA LEU A 11 -12.77 4.49 9.62
C LEU A 11 -12.33 5.44 8.50
N PRO A 12 -12.10 6.72 8.81
CA PRO A 12 -11.49 7.64 7.86
C PRO A 12 -10.03 7.22 7.59
N PRO A 13 -9.42 7.68 6.48
CA PRO A 13 -8.09 7.26 6.06
C PRO A 13 -7.03 7.37 7.16
N GLU A 14 -7.04 8.45 7.95
CA GLU A 14 -6.08 8.73 9.03
C GLU A 14 -6.09 7.67 10.15
N LYS A 15 -7.20 6.95 10.31
CA LYS A 15 -7.37 5.87 11.30
C LYS A 15 -7.35 4.48 10.68
N ALA A 16 -7.28 4.37 9.35
CA ALA A 16 -7.23 3.11 8.61
C ALA A 16 -5.87 2.95 7.91
N TYR A 17 -5.77 3.27 6.62
CA TYR A 17 -4.58 3.04 5.78
C TYR A 17 -3.79 4.31 5.46
N SER A 18 -3.89 5.32 6.33
CA SER A 18 -3.31 6.65 6.19
C SER A 18 -3.92 7.47 5.03
N ILE A 19 -3.59 8.76 5.02
CA ILE A 19 -3.83 9.63 3.87
C ILE A 19 -2.91 9.22 2.72
N TYR A 20 -3.37 9.41 1.50
CA TYR A 20 -2.52 9.22 0.32
C TYR A 20 -1.43 10.29 0.31
N ASN A 21 -0.16 9.88 0.31
CA ASN A 21 0.98 10.78 0.24
C ASN A 21 1.58 10.80 -1.17
N LYS A 22 1.48 11.95 -1.85
CA LYS A 22 2.06 12.15 -3.19
C LYS A 22 3.59 12.09 -3.19
N GLU A 23 4.25 12.32 -2.05
CA GLU A 23 5.71 12.22 -1.91
C GLU A 23 6.20 10.77 -1.93
N LEU A 24 5.30 9.78 -1.76
CA LEU A 24 5.62 8.36 -1.91
C LEU A 24 5.44 7.86 -3.36
N VAL A 25 5.18 8.76 -4.31
CA VAL A 25 5.14 8.45 -5.74
C VAL A 25 6.46 8.86 -6.37
N PHE A 26 7.17 7.90 -6.94
CA PHE A 26 8.50 8.12 -7.50
C PHE A 26 8.54 7.75 -8.97
N ALA A 27 9.37 8.46 -9.73
CA ALA A 27 9.65 8.15 -11.13
C ALA A 27 11.14 7.82 -11.30
N PHE A 28 11.41 6.68 -11.93
CA PHE A 28 12.77 6.22 -12.20
C PHE A 28 12.94 5.89 -13.68
N TYR A 29 14.14 6.10 -14.22
CA TYR A 29 14.49 5.56 -15.55
C TYR A 29 14.67 4.05 -15.46
N ILE A 30 14.19 3.32 -16.47
CA ILE A 30 14.30 1.85 -16.56
C ILE A 30 15.76 1.40 -16.42
N ASP A 31 16.71 2.17 -16.96
CA ASP A 31 18.15 1.87 -16.89
C ASP A 31 18.69 1.77 -15.45
N ASN A 32 18.03 2.44 -14.50
CA ASN A 32 18.38 2.35 -13.08
C ASN A 32 17.94 1.02 -12.44
N ILE A 33 17.04 0.29 -13.09
CA ILE A 33 16.50 -0.99 -12.64
C ILE A 33 17.25 -2.10 -13.38
N LYS A 34 18.36 -2.57 -12.79
CA LYS A 34 19.19 -3.59 -13.44
C LYS A 34 18.44 -4.92 -13.56
N LYS A 35 18.40 -5.46 -14.80
CA LYS A 35 18.01 -6.85 -15.14
C LYS A 35 16.53 -7.23 -14.91
N ILE A 36 15.61 -6.26 -14.78
CA ILE A 36 14.19 -6.54 -14.64
C ILE A 36 13.40 -5.63 -15.58
N THR A 37 12.40 -6.17 -16.28
CA THR A 37 11.43 -5.39 -17.05
C THR A 37 10.17 -5.20 -16.20
N PRO A 38 10.00 -4.04 -15.55
CA PRO A 38 8.88 -3.83 -14.63
C PRO A 38 7.55 -3.80 -15.38
N LYS A 39 6.52 -4.40 -14.77
CA LYS A 39 5.14 -4.39 -15.27
C LYS A 39 4.22 -3.69 -14.30
N VAL A 40 3.21 -2.99 -14.84
CA VAL A 40 2.16 -2.36 -14.04
C VAL A 40 1.48 -3.40 -13.15
N GLY A 41 1.31 -3.08 -11.87
CA GLY A 41 0.75 -3.96 -10.84
C GLY A 41 1.77 -4.76 -10.05
N GLU A 42 3.00 -4.92 -10.54
CA GLU A 42 4.06 -5.61 -9.78
C GLU A 42 4.50 -4.78 -8.57
N ARG A 43 4.91 -5.47 -7.50
CA ARG A 43 5.47 -4.85 -6.30
C ARG A 43 6.96 -5.13 -6.18
N TYR A 44 7.69 -4.10 -5.76
CA TYR A 44 9.13 -4.14 -5.56
C TYR A 44 9.49 -3.54 -4.22
N ASP A 45 10.44 -4.16 -3.53
CA ASP A 45 10.92 -3.73 -2.23
C ASP A 45 12.19 -2.89 -2.38
N LEU A 46 12.10 -1.63 -1.96
CA LEU A 46 13.23 -0.70 -1.93
C LEU A 46 13.86 -0.69 -0.54
N LYS A 47 15.13 -1.07 -0.45
CA LYS A 47 15.92 -0.90 0.77
C LYS A 47 16.32 0.56 0.94
N LEU A 48 15.86 1.18 2.01
CA LEU A 48 16.18 2.55 2.39
C LEU A 48 17.51 2.61 3.17
N LYS A 49 18.12 3.81 3.21
CA LYS A 49 19.42 4.02 3.89
C LYS A 49 19.39 3.73 5.39
N ASN A 50 18.22 3.84 6.02
CA ASN A 50 18.02 3.55 7.44
C ASN A 50 17.84 2.04 7.73
N GLY A 51 17.97 1.17 6.72
CA GLY A 51 17.80 -0.28 6.85
C GLY A 51 16.36 -0.76 6.70
N ASN A 52 15.38 0.14 6.68
CA ASN A 52 13.98 -0.23 6.45
C ASN A 52 13.74 -0.58 4.98
N THR A 53 12.70 -1.37 4.73
CA THR A 53 12.26 -1.72 3.37
C THR A 53 10.93 -1.05 3.09
N LEU A 54 10.81 -0.42 1.92
CA LEU A 54 9.58 0.17 1.43
C LEU A 54 9.07 -0.63 0.23
N SER A 55 7.88 -1.23 0.35
CA SER A 55 7.24 -1.96 -0.75
C SER A 55 6.45 -1.00 -1.64
N MET A 56 6.79 -0.93 -2.92
CA MET A 56 6.18 -0.02 -3.89
C MET A 56 5.57 -0.77 -5.06
N LYS A 57 4.44 -0.28 -5.58
CA LYS A 57 3.73 -0.84 -6.72
C LYS A 57 4.03 -0.06 -7.99
N VAL A 58 4.32 -0.72 -9.10
CA VAL A 58 4.41 -0.07 -10.41
C VAL A 58 3.01 0.35 -10.85
N ILE A 59 2.80 1.66 -11.03
CA ILE A 59 1.51 2.21 -11.47
C ILE A 59 1.53 2.66 -12.93
N LYS A 60 2.71 2.90 -13.51
CA LYS A 60 2.84 3.27 -14.93
C LYS A 60 4.22 2.92 -15.46
N VAL A 61 4.28 2.50 -16.72
CA VAL A 61 5.54 2.39 -17.49
C VAL A 61 5.33 3.13 -18.81
N GLU A 62 6.11 4.18 -19.05
CA GLU A 62 6.02 4.98 -20.28
C GLU A 62 7.35 5.65 -20.59
N ASN A 63 7.71 5.81 -21.87
CA ASN A 63 8.86 6.61 -22.31
C ASN A 63 10.16 6.31 -21.53
N GLN A 64 10.48 5.03 -21.31
CA GLN A 64 11.63 4.56 -20.53
C GLN A 64 11.64 4.98 -19.04
N LYS A 65 10.50 5.43 -18.53
CA LYS A 65 10.27 5.77 -17.12
C LYS A 65 9.28 4.79 -16.50
N VAL A 66 9.53 4.49 -15.24
CA VAL A 66 8.68 3.66 -14.38
C VAL A 66 8.21 4.56 -13.26
N ILE A 67 6.90 4.65 -13.11
CA ILE A 67 6.27 5.34 -11.99
C ILE A 67 5.82 4.28 -10.99
N VAL A 68 6.27 4.44 -9.76
CA VAL A 68 5.98 3.55 -8.65
C VAL A 68 5.34 4.32 -7.50
N ASP A 69 4.49 3.62 -6.76
CA ASP A 69 3.70 4.16 -5.66
C ASP A 69 3.97 3.35 -4.39
N GLY A 70 4.52 3.99 -3.37
CA GLY A 70 4.78 3.43 -2.05
C GLY A 70 3.60 3.50 -1.09
N ASN A 71 2.47 4.09 -1.48
CA ASN A 71 1.29 4.13 -0.65
C ASN A 71 0.67 2.73 -0.47
N HIS A 72 -0.06 2.56 0.64
CA HIS A 72 -0.96 1.42 0.77
C HIS A 72 -2.06 1.51 -0.30
N ASP A 73 -2.51 0.36 -0.84
CA ASP A 73 -3.50 0.33 -1.93
C ASP A 73 -4.87 0.95 -1.55
N LEU A 74 -5.12 1.10 -0.25
CA LEU A 74 -6.31 1.69 0.35
C LEU A 74 -6.07 3.07 0.97
N ALA A 75 -4.87 3.64 0.82
CA ALA A 75 -4.56 4.97 1.35
C ALA A 75 -5.50 6.03 0.76
N GLY A 76 -5.94 6.97 1.60
CA GLY A 76 -6.87 8.05 1.23
C GLY A 76 -8.33 7.62 1.07
N LYS A 77 -8.68 6.35 1.32
CA LYS A 77 -10.07 5.87 1.28
C LYS A 77 -10.65 5.74 2.69
N GLU A 78 -11.90 6.15 2.87
CA GLU A 78 -12.69 5.72 4.01
C GLU A 78 -12.99 4.23 3.86
N ILE A 79 -12.76 3.45 4.91
CA ILE A 79 -12.93 2.00 4.88
C ILE A 79 -14.10 1.63 5.77
N ILE A 80 -15.06 0.91 5.19
CA ILE A 80 -16.15 0.28 5.93
C ILE A 80 -15.69 -1.13 6.28
N TYR A 81 -15.65 -1.42 7.58
CA TYR A 81 -15.33 -2.73 8.11
C TYR A 81 -16.60 -3.42 8.54
N ASP A 82 -16.82 -4.62 8.00
CA ASP A 82 -17.78 -5.58 8.50
C ASP A 82 -17.02 -6.69 9.22
N ILE A 83 -17.15 -6.74 10.54
CA ILE A 83 -16.38 -7.66 11.38
C ILE A 83 -17.30 -8.59 12.16
N GLN A 84 -16.79 -9.79 12.48
CA GLN A 84 -17.39 -10.71 13.43
C GLN A 84 -16.38 -11.02 14.53
N LEU A 85 -16.81 -10.91 15.79
CA LEU A 85 -15.98 -11.35 16.91
C LEU A 85 -16.01 -12.88 16.99
N VAL A 86 -14.98 -13.55 16.49
CA VAL A 86 -14.93 -15.02 16.44
C VAL A 86 -14.78 -15.62 17.83
N LYS A 87 -13.83 -15.12 18.64
CA LYS A 87 -13.54 -15.64 19.98
C LYS A 87 -12.72 -14.64 20.80
N ILE A 88 -12.88 -14.66 22.11
CA ILE A 88 -12.01 -14.01 23.11
C ILE A 88 -11.24 -15.12 23.81
N LEU A 89 -9.91 -15.10 23.72
CA LEU A 89 -9.05 -16.07 24.39
C LEU A 89 -8.65 -15.53 25.77
N ASN A 90 -8.75 -16.39 26.79
CA ASN A 90 -8.32 -16.11 28.16
C ASN A 90 -6.90 -16.61 28.42
#